data_AF-A0A377Y612-F1
#
_entry.id   AF-A0A377Y612-F1
#
_cell.length_a   1.000
_cell.length_b   1.000
_cell.length_c   1.000
_cell.angle_alpha   90.00
_cell.angle_beta   90.00
_cell.angle_gamma   90.00
#
_symmetry.space_group_name_H-M   'P 1'
#
loop_
_entity.id
_entity.type
_entity.pdbx_description
1 polymer ?
#
loop_
_entity_poly.entity_id
_entity_poly.type
_entity_poly.pdbx_seq_one_letter_code
_entity_poly.pdbx_strand_id
1 'polypeptide(L)' 'MSGTSVEVNIQPTHKCSFCGVSNVEFTGVLIAGPGVSICQKCVFLCVEIVFKYAEKTDKPTS' A
#
# COMPACT_ATOMS: atom_id res chain seq x y z
N MET A 1 -21.89 -9.08 22.49
CA MET A 1 -20.55 -8.55 22.15
C MET A 1 -20.02 -9.40 21.01
N SER A 2 -20.41 -9.08 19.78
CA SER A 2 -20.09 -9.90 18.60
C SER A 2 -18.76 -9.42 18.04
N GLY A 3 -17.67 -10.08 18.44
CA GLY A 3 -16.38 -9.93 17.80
C GLY A 3 -16.46 -10.54 16.40
N THR A 4 -16.65 -9.71 15.39
CA THR A 4 -16.50 -10.14 13.99
C THR A 4 -15.04 -10.52 13.79
N SER A 5 -14.78 -11.82 13.71
CA SER A 5 -13.48 -12.37 13.34
C SER A 5 -13.17 -11.88 11.93
N VAL A 6 -12.37 -10.83 11.81
CA VAL A 6 -11.80 -10.44 10.51
C VAL A 6 -10.77 -11.52 10.20
N GLU A 7 -11.12 -12.46 9.33
CA GLU A 7 -10.16 -13.37 8.70
C GLU A 7 -9.21 -12.54 7.82
N VAL A 8 -8.26 -11.86 8.46
CA VAL A 8 -7.16 -11.22 7.77
C VAL A 8 -6.27 -12.34 7.21
N ASN A 9 -6.20 -12.44 5.89
CA ASN A 9 -5.27 -13.34 5.23
C ASN A 9 -3.83 -12.92 5.62
N ILE A 10 -3.23 -13.62 6.57
CA ILE A 10 -1.87 -13.35 7.07
C ILE A 10 -0.76 -13.73 6.08
N GLN A 11 -1.10 -14.34 4.94
CA GLN A 11 -0.12 -14.68 3.91
C GLN A 11 0.33 -13.40 3.19
N PRO A 12 1.64 -13.05 3.23
CA PRO A 12 2.16 -11.95 2.43
C PRO A 12 1.81 -12.20 0.96
N THR A 13 1.04 -11.31 0.34
CA THR A 13 0.85 -11.40 -1.10
C THR A 13 2.21 -11.13 -1.73
N HIS A 14 2.78 -12.14 -2.41
CA HIS A 14 4.04 -12.03 -3.16
C HIS A 14 3.97 -11.01 -4.32
N LYS A 15 2.85 -10.29 -4.45
CA LYS A 15 2.57 -9.28 -5.46
C LYS A 15 2.17 -7.98 -4.77
N CYS A 16 2.72 -6.87 -5.26
CA CYS A 16 2.30 -5.53 -4.87
C CYS A 16 0.80 -5.36 -5.14
N SER A 17 0.04 -4.96 -4.13
CA SER A 17 -1.42 -4.76 -4.23
C SER A 17 -1.81 -3.58 -5.12
N PHE A 18 -0.87 -2.68 -5.45
CA PHE A 18 -1.12 -1.50 -6.29
C PHE A 18 -0.87 -1.75 -7.77
N CYS A 19 0.29 -2.33 -8.11
CA CYS A 19 0.70 -2.54 -9.51
C CYS A 19 0.72 -4.01 -9.94
N GLY A 20 0.50 -4.95 -9.02
CA GLY A 20 0.46 -6.39 -9.31
C GLY A 20 1.82 -7.05 -9.50
N VAL A 21 2.93 -6.30 -9.47
CA VAL A 21 4.28 -6.84 -9.71
C VAL A 21 4.65 -7.88 -8.65
N SER A 22 5.16 -9.02 -9.09
CA SER A 22 5.63 -10.08 -8.19
C SER A 22 7.01 -9.76 -7.61
N ASN A 23 7.34 -10.35 -6.46
CA ASN A 23 8.66 -10.27 -5.85
C ASN A 23 9.77 -10.92 -6.69
N VAL A 24 9.41 -11.71 -7.71
CA VAL A 24 10.37 -12.35 -8.63
C VAL A 24 10.74 -11.42 -9.78
N GLU A 25 9.76 -10.67 -10.31
CA GLU A 25 9.95 -9.72 -11.41
C GLU A 25 10.47 -8.36 -10.92
N PHE A 26 10.25 -8.04 -9.64
CA PHE A 26 10.58 -6.74 -9.07
C PHE A 26 11.99 -6.71 -8.49
N THR A 27 12.83 -5.81 -9.01
CA THR A 27 14.10 -5.41 -8.39
C THR A 27 13.84 -4.26 -7.42
N GLY A 28 13.82 -4.57 -6.11
CA GLY A 28 13.70 -3.56 -5.04
C GLY A 28 13.01 -4.09 -3.78
N VAL A 29 12.60 -3.17 -2.91
CA VAL A 29 11.90 -3.52 -1.64
C VAL A 29 10.40 -3.74 -1.86
N LEU A 30 9.90 -4.88 -1.42
CA LEU A 30 8.46 -5.16 -1.27
C LEU A 30 8.12 -5.17 0.22
N ILE A 31 7.28 -4.23 0.65
CA ILE A 31 6.87 -4.07 2.05
C ILE A 31 5.56 -4.84 2.24
N ALA A 32 5.55 -5.81 3.16
CA ALA A 32 4.36 -6.61 3.47
C ALA A 32 3.68 -6.15 4.76
N GLY A 33 2.36 -6.07 4.75
CA GLY A 33 1.49 -5.96 5.91
C GLY A 33 0.46 -7.10 5.94
N PRO A 34 -0.42 -7.17 6.95
CA PRO A 34 -1.47 -8.19 7.01
C PRO A 34 -2.39 -8.10 5.78
N GLY A 35 -2.35 -9.11 4.90
CA GLY A 35 -3.20 -9.22 3.70
C GLY A 35 -2.87 -8.27 2.55
N VAL A 36 -1.79 -7.50 2.63
CA VAL A 36 -1.45 -6.46 1.65
C VAL A 36 0.06 -6.34 1.48
N SER A 37 0.53 -5.93 0.31
CA SER A 37 1.91 -5.52 0.13
C SER A 37 2.05 -4.37 -0.85
N ILE A 38 3.11 -3.57 -0.70
CA ILE A 38 3.39 -2.42 -1.54
C ILE A 38 4.88 -2.40 -1.92
N CYS A 39 5.18 -2.21 -3.21
CA CYS A 39 6.55 -2.10 -3.69
C CYS A 39 7.07 -0.66 -3.57
N GLN A 40 8.40 -0.52 -3.47
CA GLN A 40 9.08 0.77 -3.35
C GLN A 40 8.65 1.79 -4.42
N LYS A 41 8.45 1.37 -5.67
CA LYS A 41 7.98 2.27 -6.75
C LYS A 41 6.59 2.85 -6.46
N CYS A 42 5.68 2.02 -5.98
CA CYS A 42 4.32 2.46 -5.62
C CYS A 42 4.35 3.40 -4.41
N VAL A 43 5.23 3.16 -3.43
CA VAL A 43 5.40 4.09 -2.29
C VAL A 43 5.78 5.48 -2.79
N PHE A 44 6.80 5.60 -3.64
CA PHE A 44 7.23 6.90 -4.14
C PHE A 44 6.16 7.61 -4.97
N LEU A 45 5.44 6.87 -5.81
CA LEU A 45 4.31 7.41 -6.57
C LEU A 45 3.21 7.94 -5.64
N CYS A 46 2.84 7.18 -4.60
CA CYS A 46 1.85 7.63 -3.62
C CYS A 46 2.31 8.89 -2.88
N VAL A 47 3.58 8.95 -2.46
CA VAL A 47 4.17 10.13 -1.81
C VAL A 47 4.08 11.35 -2.73
N GLU A 48 4.51 11.24 -3.99
CA GLU A 48 4.43 12.34 -4.96
C GLU A 48 3.00 12.86 -5.13
N ILE A 49 2.04 11.95 -5.29
CA ILE A 49 0.62 12.28 -5.43
C ILE A 49 0.13 13.02 -4.19
N VAL A 50 0.36 12.48 -2.99
CA VAL A 50 -0.11 13.08 -1.73
C VAL A 50 0.45 14.49 -1.55
N PHE A 51 1.75 14.70 -1.75
CA PHE A 51 2.36 16.02 -1.61
C PHE A 51 1.88 17.02 -2.67
N LYS A 52 1.72 16.57 -3.92
CA LYS A 52 1.18 17.40 -5.02
C LYS A 52 -0.24 17.90 -4.74
N TYR A 53 -1.05 17.14 -4.02
CA TYR A 53 -2.40 17.55 -3.64
C TYR A 53 -2.44 18.30 -2.29
N ALA A 54 -1.52 18.04 -1.36
CA ALA A 54 -1.44 18.75 -0.09
C ALA A 54 -1.14 20.26 -0.28
N GLU A 55 -0.30 20.63 -1.25
CA GLU A 55 -0.01 22.04 -1.57
C GLU A 55 -1.21 22.78 -2.19
N LYS A 56 -2.27 22.07 -2.59
CA LYS A 56 -3.46 22.63 -3.22
C LYS A 56 -4.65 22.74 -2.28
N THR A 57 -4.50 22.35 -1.02
CA THR A 57 -5.60 22.33 -0.05
C THR A 57 -5.22 23.06 1.23
N ASP A 58 -5.42 24.38 1.26
CA ASP A 58 -5.64 25.16 2.50
C ASP A 58 -6.96 24.77 3.21
N LYS A 59 -7.43 23.52 3.03
CA LYS A 59 -8.59 23.00 3.73
C LYS A 59 -8.24 21.61 4.26
N PRO A 60 -8.32 21.39 5.58
CA PRO A 60 -8.01 20.09 6.15
C PRO A 60 -8.96 19.04 5.59
N THR A 61 -8.41 17.96 5.07
CA THR A 61 -9.16 16.75 4.71
C THR A 61 -9.71 16.17 6.00
N SER A 62 -11.01 16.40 6.23
CA SER A 62 -11.79 15.80 7.32
C SER A 62 -12.39 14.48 6.90
#